data_AF-A0A1Q6LCU1-F1
#
_entry.id   AF-A0A1Q6LCU1-F1
#
_cell.length_a   1.000
_cell.length_b   1.000
_cell.length_c   1.000
_cell.angle_alpha   90.00
_cell.angle_beta   90.00
_cell.angle_gamma   90.00
#
_symmetry.space_group_name_H-M   'P 1'
#
loop_
_entity.id
_entity.type
_entity.pdbx_description
1 polymer ?
#
loop_
_entity_poly.entity_id
_entity_poly.type
_entity_poly.pdbx_seq_one_letter_code
_entity_poly.pdbx_strand_id
1 'polypeptide(L)'
;MNDNKIRDFYKEVEECLDGEYKIILEPKRNLKEEWIEYDQVKWEMEDGIKDLVDNLLKEKSMSIEDKILEVYKYICLNYIYDVNVLYFFRKDKSDINNVKYIAVDWYGRIIGEDWKEKRKNHNRRICYEFARFYAKAINTLINGNNELEAFMLGLKDNTHYVVGLTGKEYSVVLDLDDFNSIKDLTRVKLGLTIKGIKILRDETGKFQKAVNDFNKGKKEELEELEEARKNIKSENLIEYFKYVIQVLNKYNIDAQGIFEYMRAVVETEEIEIEKIWKEDKNASERRYERCIYFKYEGNTYLIDTIEKSLKNISKKDLDPKIFIENPEENQYKYYGG
;
A
#
# COMPACT_ATOMS: atom_id res chain seq x y z
N MET A 1 -5.86 -9.85 -24.89
CA MET A 1 -4.67 -10.72 -24.90
C MET A 1 -5.06 -12.19 -25.07
N ASN A 2 -4.13 -13.06 -25.44
CA ASN A 2 -4.34 -14.52 -25.41
C ASN A 2 -4.39 -15.00 -23.96
N ASP A 3 -5.43 -15.74 -23.57
CA ASP A 3 -5.60 -16.27 -22.21
C ASP A 3 -4.44 -17.21 -21.79
N ASN A 4 -3.67 -17.75 -22.73
CA ASN A 4 -2.43 -18.49 -22.40
C ASN A 4 -1.41 -17.62 -21.66
N LYS A 5 -1.33 -16.31 -21.94
CA LYS A 5 -0.42 -15.41 -21.22
C LYS A 5 -0.86 -15.16 -19.78
N ILE A 6 -2.16 -15.18 -19.50
CA ILE A 6 -2.67 -15.13 -18.13
C ILE A 6 -2.31 -16.42 -17.37
N ARG A 7 -2.36 -17.59 -18.04
CA ARG A 7 -1.93 -18.87 -17.44
C ARG A 7 -0.43 -18.92 -17.21
N ASP A 8 0.38 -18.44 -18.15
CA ASP A 8 1.83 -18.34 -18.01
C ASP A 8 2.17 -17.42 -16.82
N PHE A 9 1.54 -16.25 -16.74
CA PHE A 9 1.69 -15.33 -15.61
C PHE A 9 1.34 -15.97 -14.26
N TYR A 10 0.24 -16.73 -14.20
CA TYR A 10 -0.15 -17.40 -12.95
C TYR A 10 0.92 -18.40 -12.49
N LYS A 11 1.53 -19.17 -13.40
CA LYS A 11 2.65 -20.06 -13.08
C LYS A 11 3.88 -19.28 -12.60
N GLU A 12 4.22 -18.20 -13.29
CA GLU A 12 5.33 -17.32 -12.89
C GLU A 12 5.11 -16.74 -11.49
N VAL A 13 3.86 -16.42 -11.14
CA VAL A 13 3.49 -16.00 -9.78
C VAL A 13 3.71 -17.13 -8.78
N GLU A 14 3.23 -18.36 -9.06
CA GLU A 14 3.41 -19.51 -8.17
C GLU A 14 4.88 -19.89 -7.97
N GLU A 15 5.73 -19.69 -8.99
CA GLU A 15 7.16 -19.97 -8.92
C GLU A 15 7.95 -18.88 -8.19
N CYS A 16 7.53 -17.61 -8.31
CA CYS A 16 8.33 -16.47 -7.86
C CYS A 16 7.82 -15.79 -6.58
N LEU A 17 6.54 -15.94 -6.22
CA LEU A 17 5.94 -15.27 -5.06
C LEU A 17 5.61 -16.26 -3.94
N ASP A 18 5.80 -15.83 -2.70
CA ASP A 18 5.30 -16.55 -1.54
C ASP A 18 3.80 -16.28 -1.35
N GLY A 19 3.04 -17.33 -1.06
CA GLY A 19 1.61 -17.28 -0.78
C GLY A 19 0.74 -17.85 -1.90
N GLU A 20 -0.53 -18.06 -1.58
CA GLU A 20 -1.50 -18.54 -2.57
C GLU A 20 -2.25 -17.36 -3.19
N TYR A 21 -2.12 -17.21 -4.50
CA TYR A 21 -2.73 -16.11 -5.24
C TYR A 21 -3.94 -16.55 -6.06
N LYS A 22 -4.71 -15.56 -6.48
CA LYS A 22 -5.76 -15.63 -7.49
C LYS A 22 -5.68 -14.40 -8.39
N ILE A 23 -6.10 -14.57 -9.64
CA ILE A 23 -6.23 -13.46 -10.58
C ILE A 23 -7.69 -13.01 -10.58
N ILE A 24 -7.89 -11.70 -10.48
CA ILE A 24 -9.20 -11.08 -10.51
C ILE A 24 -9.35 -10.31 -11.82
N LEU A 25 -10.33 -10.71 -12.62
CA LEU A 25 -10.63 -10.13 -13.93
C LEU A 25 -11.87 -9.23 -13.88
N GLU A 26 -11.91 -8.25 -14.79
CA GLU A 26 -13.10 -7.44 -14.99
C GLU A 26 -14.28 -8.34 -15.45
N PRO A 27 -15.52 -8.13 -14.96
CA PRO A 27 -16.65 -9.06 -15.14
C PRO A 27 -17.06 -9.40 -16.57
N LYS A 28 -16.48 -8.76 -17.59
CA LYS A 28 -16.74 -9.04 -19.02
C LYS A 28 -15.85 -10.14 -19.62
N ARG A 29 -14.79 -10.59 -18.93
CA ARG A 29 -13.93 -11.69 -19.39
C ARG A 29 -14.63 -13.05 -19.17
N ASN A 30 -14.16 -14.11 -19.83
CA ASN A 30 -14.70 -15.47 -19.66
C ASN A 30 -13.59 -16.53 -19.81
N LEU A 31 -12.69 -16.55 -18.84
CA LEU A 31 -11.70 -17.58 -18.56
C LEU A 31 -12.15 -18.45 -17.39
N LYS A 32 -12.17 -19.78 -17.56
CA LYS A 32 -12.63 -20.72 -16.53
C LYS A 32 -11.44 -21.49 -15.95
N GLU A 33 -10.91 -20.97 -14.86
CA GLU A 33 -9.83 -21.58 -14.08
C GLU A 33 -10.17 -21.41 -12.58
N GLU A 34 -9.73 -22.33 -11.73
CA GLU A 34 -10.08 -22.32 -10.29
C GLU A 34 -9.47 -21.14 -9.52
N TRP A 35 -8.38 -20.58 -10.03
CA TRP A 35 -7.67 -19.42 -9.49
C TRP A 35 -8.11 -18.10 -10.13
N ILE A 36 -9.19 -18.11 -10.94
CA ILE A 36 -9.81 -16.91 -11.50
C ILE A 36 -11.04 -16.52 -10.67
N GLU A 37 -11.04 -15.27 -10.23
CA GLU A 37 -12.21 -14.59 -9.69
C GLU A 37 -12.67 -13.47 -10.65
N TYR A 38 -13.97 -13.23 -10.71
CA TYR A 38 -14.51 -12.07 -11.41
C TYR A 38 -14.91 -11.01 -10.42
N ASP A 39 -14.42 -9.79 -10.65
CA ASP A 39 -14.82 -8.65 -9.84
C ASP A 39 -16.33 -8.40 -10.01
N GLN A 40 -17.01 -8.07 -8.92
CA GLN A 40 -18.42 -7.69 -8.92
C GLN A 40 -18.63 -6.21 -9.24
N VAL A 41 -17.56 -5.42 -9.17
CA VAL A 41 -17.59 -3.99 -9.44
C VAL A 41 -16.89 -3.72 -10.76
N LYS A 42 -17.50 -2.86 -11.58
CA LYS A 42 -16.90 -2.37 -12.82
C LYS A 42 -15.68 -1.50 -12.50
N TRP A 43 -14.57 -1.73 -13.20
CA TRP A 43 -13.36 -0.95 -13.00
C TRP A 43 -13.47 0.41 -13.68
N GLU A 44 -13.27 1.46 -12.89
CA GLU A 44 -13.36 2.86 -13.33
C GLU A 44 -12.10 3.59 -12.83
N MET A 45 -11.69 4.64 -13.54
CA MET A 45 -10.61 5.52 -13.06
C MET A 45 -11.23 6.69 -12.34
N GLU A 46 -10.55 7.19 -11.30
CA GLU A 46 -10.90 8.47 -10.71
C GLU A 46 -10.48 9.62 -11.62
N ASP A 47 -11.16 10.77 -11.50
CA ASP A 47 -11.02 11.89 -12.41
C ASP A 47 -9.55 12.34 -12.59
N GLY A 48 -8.80 12.47 -11.49
CA GLY A 48 -7.39 12.87 -11.57
C GLY A 48 -6.49 11.83 -12.26
N ILE A 49 -6.75 10.53 -12.08
CA ILE A 49 -6.03 9.46 -12.78
C ILE A 49 -6.41 9.45 -14.26
N LYS A 50 -7.70 9.65 -14.56
CA LYS A 50 -8.20 9.71 -15.93
C LYS A 50 -7.58 10.89 -16.70
N ASP A 51 -7.53 12.08 -16.10
CA ASP A 51 -6.91 13.25 -16.71
C ASP A 51 -5.43 13.02 -17.02
N LEU A 52 -4.70 12.37 -16.10
CA LEU A 52 -3.32 11.96 -16.34
C LEU A 52 -3.22 10.99 -17.53
N VAL A 53 -4.03 9.93 -17.55
CA VAL A 53 -4.04 8.93 -18.62
C VAL A 53 -4.36 9.56 -19.97
N ASP A 54 -5.36 10.43 -20.03
CA ASP A 54 -5.75 11.14 -21.26
C ASP A 54 -4.62 12.03 -21.80
N ASN A 55 -3.78 12.57 -20.92
CA ASN A 55 -2.57 13.31 -21.31
C ASN A 55 -1.44 12.38 -21.76
N LEU A 56 -1.18 11.29 -21.04
CA LEU A 56 -0.17 10.30 -21.39
C LEU A 56 -0.47 9.59 -22.72
N LEU A 57 -1.75 9.41 -23.07
CA LEU A 57 -2.16 8.86 -24.38
C LEU A 57 -1.75 9.77 -25.55
N LYS A 58 -1.68 11.09 -25.34
CA LYS A 58 -1.27 12.07 -26.37
C LYS A 58 0.26 12.14 -26.49
N GLU A 59 0.99 11.77 -25.45
CA GLU A 59 2.45 11.77 -25.46
C GLU A 59 3.01 10.61 -26.30
N LYS A 60 3.82 10.91 -27.31
CA LYS A 60 4.35 9.93 -28.26
C LYS A 60 5.81 9.56 -27.99
N SER A 61 6.56 10.37 -27.25
CA SER A 61 7.98 10.11 -26.98
C SER A 61 8.22 9.14 -25.83
N MET A 62 7.22 8.94 -24.97
CA MET A 62 7.33 8.04 -23.82
C MET A 62 7.03 6.59 -24.20
N SER A 63 7.82 5.66 -23.66
CA SER A 63 7.51 4.23 -23.73
C SER A 63 6.23 3.91 -22.94
N ILE A 64 5.64 2.74 -23.19
CA ILE A 64 4.48 2.30 -22.41
C ILE A 64 4.87 2.06 -20.94
N GLU A 65 6.07 1.54 -20.70
CA GLU A 65 6.62 1.29 -19.37
C GLU A 65 6.78 2.59 -18.58
N ASP A 66 7.30 3.65 -19.19
CA ASP A 66 7.43 4.97 -18.54
C ASP A 66 6.06 5.57 -18.21
N LYS A 67 5.06 5.42 -19.10
CA LYS A 67 3.69 5.89 -18.84
C LYS A 67 3.05 5.15 -17.67
N ILE A 68 3.27 3.84 -17.57
CA ILE A 68 2.82 3.02 -16.45
C ILE A 68 3.43 3.55 -15.15
N LEU A 69 4.73 3.83 -15.13
CA LEU A 69 5.43 4.38 -13.97
C LEU A 69 5.00 5.82 -13.61
N GLU A 70 4.57 6.65 -14.56
CA GLU A 70 3.97 7.95 -14.24
C GLU A 70 2.59 7.81 -13.58
N VAL A 71 1.76 6.84 -13.97
CA VAL A 71 0.52 6.54 -13.24
C VAL A 71 0.83 6.01 -11.84
N TYR A 72 1.81 5.12 -11.71
CA TYR A 72 2.29 4.62 -10.42
C TYR A 72 2.66 5.78 -9.47
N LYS A 73 3.54 6.67 -9.95
CA LYS A 73 4.00 7.85 -9.24
C LYS A 73 2.85 8.78 -8.86
N TYR A 74 1.91 9.01 -9.77
CA TYR A 74 0.75 9.85 -9.50
C TYR A 74 -0.09 9.28 -8.36
N ILE A 75 -0.35 7.96 -8.36
CA ILE A 75 -1.09 7.33 -7.27
C ILE A 75 -0.35 7.52 -5.94
N CYS A 76 0.97 7.24 -5.91
CA CYS A 76 1.77 7.41 -4.70
C CYS A 76 1.80 8.83 -4.15
N LEU A 77 1.82 9.85 -5.02
CA LEU A 77 1.85 11.25 -4.58
C LEU A 77 0.49 11.78 -4.13
N ASN A 78 -0.60 11.31 -4.74
CA ASN A 78 -1.92 11.91 -4.56
C ASN A 78 -2.83 11.14 -3.61
N TYR A 79 -2.49 9.91 -3.24
CA TYR A 79 -3.32 9.07 -2.38
C TYR A 79 -2.62 8.64 -1.09
N ILE A 80 -3.44 8.19 -0.14
CA ILE A 80 -3.00 7.68 1.16
C ILE A 80 -3.62 6.29 1.35
N TYR A 81 -2.87 5.35 1.92
CA TYR A 81 -3.43 4.05 2.26
C TYR A 81 -4.47 4.18 3.40
N ASP A 82 -5.67 3.66 3.18
CA ASP A 82 -6.75 3.68 4.16
C ASP A 82 -6.59 2.55 5.19
N VAL A 83 -5.80 2.83 6.24
CA VAL A 83 -5.51 1.85 7.30
C VAL A 83 -6.72 1.42 8.10
N ASN A 84 -7.83 2.16 8.07
CA ASN A 84 -9.05 1.79 8.78
C ASN A 84 -9.54 0.41 8.35
N VAL A 85 -9.26 -0.04 7.13
CA VAL A 85 -9.60 -1.41 6.70
C VAL A 85 -9.03 -2.47 7.64
N LEU A 86 -7.80 -2.27 8.14
CA LEU A 86 -7.13 -3.19 9.05
C LEU A 86 -7.75 -3.19 10.45
N TYR A 87 -8.44 -2.10 10.81
CA TYR A 87 -9.23 -2.04 12.04
C TYR A 87 -10.45 -2.97 11.97
N PHE A 88 -10.99 -3.20 10.76
CA PHE A 88 -12.15 -4.07 10.53
C PHE A 88 -11.80 -5.52 10.19
N PHE A 89 -10.51 -5.88 10.11
CA PHE A 89 -10.12 -7.25 9.82
C PHE A 89 -10.62 -8.20 10.91
N ARG A 90 -11.38 -9.21 10.49
CA ARG A 90 -11.90 -10.24 11.40
C ARG A 90 -10.77 -11.13 11.86
N LYS A 91 -10.61 -11.27 13.17
CA LYS A 91 -9.71 -12.25 13.77
C LYS A 91 -10.39 -13.62 13.80
N ASP A 92 -10.04 -14.50 12.87
CA ASP A 92 -10.43 -15.90 12.91
C ASP A 92 -9.54 -16.64 13.93
N LYS A 93 -10.17 -17.03 15.04
CA LYS A 93 -9.54 -17.78 16.13
C LYS A 93 -9.98 -19.26 16.15
N SER A 94 -10.57 -19.76 15.06
CA SER A 94 -11.04 -21.15 14.98
C SER A 94 -9.91 -22.17 15.18
N ASP A 95 -8.68 -21.81 14.79
CA ASP A 95 -7.45 -22.50 15.16
C ASP A 95 -6.61 -21.61 16.09
N ILE A 96 -6.38 -22.08 17.31
CA ILE A 96 -5.61 -21.36 18.34
C ILE A 96 -4.13 -21.21 17.99
N ASN A 97 -3.60 -22.12 17.16
CA ASN A 97 -2.21 -22.09 16.71
C ASN A 97 -2.04 -21.31 15.40
N ASN A 98 -3.15 -20.95 14.75
CA ASN A 98 -3.15 -20.29 13.45
C ASN A 98 -4.26 -19.23 13.37
N VAL A 99 -4.08 -18.17 14.14
CA VAL A 99 -4.99 -17.04 14.11
C VAL A 99 -4.84 -16.30 12.78
N LYS A 100 -5.92 -16.25 11.99
CA LYS A 100 -5.96 -15.56 10.70
C LYS A 100 -6.69 -14.23 10.82
N TYR A 101 -6.34 -13.30 9.95
CA TYR A 101 -7.07 -12.05 9.78
C TYR A 101 -7.76 -12.07 8.42
N ILE A 102 -9.08 -11.89 8.41
CA ILE A 102 -9.90 -11.97 7.21
C ILE A 102 -10.38 -10.56 6.88
N ALA A 103 -10.09 -10.10 5.65
CA ALA A 103 -10.58 -8.83 5.15
C ALA A 103 -12.11 -8.82 5.01
N VAL A 104 -12.73 -7.68 5.28
CA VAL A 104 -14.19 -7.51 5.16
C VAL A 104 -14.58 -7.05 3.76
N ASP A 105 -15.48 -7.78 3.10
CA ASP A 105 -15.85 -7.49 1.70
C ASP A 105 -16.55 -6.13 1.54
N TRP A 106 -17.35 -5.70 2.51
CA TRP A 106 -18.11 -4.44 2.42
C TRP A 106 -17.23 -3.18 2.51
N TYR A 107 -15.94 -3.32 2.86
CA TYR A 107 -14.99 -2.22 2.93
C TYR A 107 -14.14 -2.20 1.66
N GLY A 108 -14.62 -1.48 0.64
CA GLY A 108 -13.89 -1.26 -0.62
C GLY A 108 -13.92 -2.42 -1.63
N ARG A 109 -14.13 -3.68 -1.19
CA ARG A 109 -14.17 -4.82 -2.12
C ARG A 109 -15.49 -4.93 -2.89
N ILE A 110 -16.61 -5.08 -2.20
CA ILE A 110 -17.94 -5.07 -2.81
C ILE A 110 -18.61 -3.76 -2.41
N ILE A 111 -18.72 -2.83 -3.36
CA ILE A 111 -19.13 -1.44 -3.10
C ILE A 111 -20.33 -1.02 -3.93
N GLY A 112 -21.17 -0.16 -3.33
CA GLY A 112 -22.31 0.49 -4.00
C GLY A 112 -22.08 1.98 -4.23
N GLU A 113 -23.10 2.68 -4.73
CA GLU A 113 -22.99 4.11 -5.08
C GLU A 113 -22.70 5.02 -3.87
N ASP A 114 -23.26 4.72 -2.69
CA ASP A 114 -22.97 5.49 -1.46
C ASP A 114 -21.47 5.44 -1.08
N TRP A 115 -20.80 4.30 -1.29
CA TRP A 115 -19.35 4.20 -1.11
C TRP A 115 -18.61 5.11 -2.09
N LYS A 116 -18.95 5.01 -3.38
CA LYS A 116 -18.31 5.82 -4.43
C LYS A 116 -18.47 7.31 -4.20
N GLU A 117 -19.65 7.78 -3.80
CA GLU A 117 -19.90 9.21 -3.57
C GLU A 117 -19.09 9.74 -2.40
N LYS A 118 -19.01 8.99 -1.31
CA LYS A 118 -18.29 9.45 -0.14
C LYS A 118 -16.76 9.36 -0.32
N ARG A 119 -16.24 8.36 -1.07
CA ARG A 119 -14.82 8.27 -1.51
C ARG A 119 -14.35 9.53 -2.27
N LYS A 120 -15.24 10.29 -2.91
CA LYS A 120 -14.87 11.54 -3.62
C LYS A 120 -14.40 12.66 -2.68
N ASN A 121 -14.75 12.59 -1.40
CA ASN A 121 -14.44 13.66 -0.44
C ASN A 121 -13.05 13.54 0.19
N HIS A 122 -12.32 12.45 -0.08
CA HIS A 122 -10.97 12.21 0.44
C HIS A 122 -10.15 11.32 -0.50
N ASN A 123 -8.83 11.35 -0.37
CA ASN A 123 -7.89 10.63 -1.23
C ASN A 123 -7.36 9.33 -0.61
N ARG A 124 -8.13 8.71 0.30
CA ARG A 124 -7.71 7.46 0.97
C ARG A 124 -8.27 6.25 0.24
N ARG A 125 -7.44 5.25 -0.06
CA ARG A 125 -7.86 4.03 -0.75
C ARG A 125 -7.17 2.81 -0.16
N ILE A 126 -7.78 1.65 -0.35
CA ILE A 126 -7.19 0.36 0.04
C ILE A 126 -6.55 -0.35 -1.17
N CYS A 127 -5.75 -1.39 -0.91
CA CYS A 127 -5.05 -2.20 -1.90
C CYS A 127 -5.94 -2.60 -3.10
N TYR A 128 -7.16 -3.04 -2.80
CA TYR A 128 -8.12 -3.48 -3.81
C TYR A 128 -8.63 -2.33 -4.72
N GLU A 129 -8.86 -1.15 -4.15
CA GLU A 129 -9.25 0.04 -4.91
C GLU A 129 -8.07 0.52 -5.78
N PHE A 130 -6.87 0.60 -5.21
CA PHE A 130 -5.66 0.94 -5.96
C PHE A 130 -5.44 0.01 -7.15
N ALA A 131 -5.54 -1.31 -6.93
CA ALA A 131 -5.34 -2.29 -7.97
C ALA A 131 -6.38 -2.16 -9.10
N ARG A 132 -7.64 -1.84 -8.80
CA ARG A 132 -8.68 -1.56 -9.82
C ARG A 132 -8.34 -0.36 -10.68
N PHE A 133 -8.10 0.79 -10.05
CA PHE A 133 -7.86 2.04 -10.78
C PHE A 133 -6.62 1.93 -11.63
N TYR A 134 -5.58 1.29 -11.09
CA TYR A 134 -4.30 1.18 -11.75
C TYR A 134 -4.34 0.17 -12.89
N ALA A 135 -4.92 -1.02 -12.70
CA ALA A 135 -5.13 -1.97 -13.79
C ALA A 135 -5.99 -1.36 -14.92
N LYS A 136 -7.03 -0.58 -14.56
CA LYS A 136 -7.85 0.13 -15.54
C LYS A 136 -7.06 1.19 -16.32
N ALA A 137 -6.24 1.97 -15.63
CA ALA A 137 -5.38 2.98 -16.23
C ALA A 137 -4.39 2.35 -17.21
N ILE A 138 -3.70 1.28 -16.81
CA ILE A 138 -2.75 0.57 -17.65
C ILE A 138 -3.43 0.01 -18.90
N ASN A 139 -4.55 -0.69 -18.76
CA ASN A 139 -5.30 -1.22 -19.91
C ASN A 139 -5.79 -0.12 -20.85
N THR A 140 -6.10 1.07 -20.31
CA THR A 140 -6.46 2.23 -21.13
C THR A 140 -5.25 2.79 -21.87
N LEU A 141 -4.07 2.87 -21.25
CA LEU A 141 -2.82 3.30 -21.90
C LEU A 141 -2.36 2.35 -23.01
N ILE A 142 -2.62 1.04 -22.85
CA ILE A 142 -2.27 -0.01 -23.81
C ILE A 142 -3.18 0.03 -25.06
N ASN A 143 -4.34 0.69 -25.00
CA ASN A 143 -5.35 0.90 -26.06
C ASN A 143 -5.13 0.14 -27.39
N GLY A 144 -5.65 -1.09 -27.46
CA GLY A 144 -5.65 -1.90 -28.69
C GLY A 144 -4.38 -2.72 -28.94
N ASN A 145 -3.33 -2.55 -28.13
CA ASN A 145 -2.21 -3.49 -28.09
C ASN A 145 -2.65 -4.76 -27.33
N ASN A 146 -2.88 -5.85 -28.07
CA ASN A 146 -3.30 -7.13 -27.50
C ASN A 146 -2.15 -7.95 -26.90
N GLU A 147 -0.93 -7.45 -26.89
CA GLU A 147 0.27 -8.13 -26.41
C GLU A 147 0.51 -7.94 -24.91
N LEU A 148 -0.12 -6.93 -24.29
CA LEU A 148 -0.05 -6.65 -22.86
C LEU A 148 -1.47 -6.56 -22.29
N GLU A 149 -1.65 -6.99 -21.05
CA GLU A 149 -2.87 -6.68 -20.30
C GLU A 149 -2.57 -6.72 -18.80
N ALA A 150 -3.21 -5.78 -18.10
CA ALA A 150 -3.15 -5.65 -16.66
C ALA A 150 -4.44 -6.19 -16.03
N PHE A 151 -4.29 -6.79 -14.86
CA PHE A 151 -5.40 -7.27 -14.04
C PHE A 151 -5.01 -7.20 -12.58
N MET A 152 -5.96 -7.49 -11.71
CA MET A 152 -5.69 -7.54 -10.29
C MET A 152 -5.15 -8.92 -9.92
N LEU A 153 -4.13 -8.94 -9.07
CA LEU A 153 -3.59 -10.14 -8.45
C LEU A 153 -3.84 -10.01 -6.95
N GLY A 154 -4.46 -11.01 -6.33
CA GLY A 154 -4.80 -10.97 -4.92
C GLY A 154 -4.43 -12.26 -4.20
N LEU A 155 -4.15 -12.17 -2.91
CA LEU A 155 -4.04 -13.36 -2.07
C LEU A 155 -5.40 -14.05 -1.96
N LYS A 156 -5.42 -15.39 -1.93
CA LYS A 156 -6.68 -16.16 -1.83
C LYS A 156 -7.45 -15.87 -0.54
N ASP A 157 -6.75 -15.48 0.52
CA ASP A 157 -7.33 -15.07 1.80
C ASP A 157 -7.87 -13.62 1.82
N ASN A 158 -7.71 -12.89 0.71
CA ASN A 158 -8.17 -11.50 0.51
C ASN A 158 -7.42 -10.44 1.34
N THR A 159 -6.25 -10.76 1.89
CA THR A 159 -5.52 -9.83 2.76
C THR A 159 -4.76 -8.74 2.00
N HIS A 160 -4.34 -9.00 0.76
CA HIS A 160 -3.61 -8.04 -0.07
C HIS A 160 -3.93 -8.19 -1.56
N TYR A 161 -3.88 -7.08 -2.28
CA TYR A 161 -4.17 -7.00 -3.70
C TYR A 161 -3.23 -6.02 -4.39
N VAL A 162 -2.74 -6.42 -5.56
CA VAL A 162 -1.76 -5.69 -6.36
C VAL A 162 -2.16 -5.76 -7.83
N VAL A 163 -1.41 -5.11 -8.72
CA VAL A 163 -1.63 -5.23 -10.17
C VAL A 163 -0.64 -6.24 -10.76
N GLY A 164 -1.16 -7.24 -11.46
CA GLY A 164 -0.39 -8.06 -12.39
C GLY A 164 -0.44 -7.43 -13.78
N LEU A 165 0.71 -7.34 -14.44
CA LEU A 165 0.83 -6.93 -15.85
C LEU A 165 1.65 -7.99 -16.57
N THR A 166 1.09 -8.58 -17.62
CA THR A 166 1.77 -9.61 -18.40
C THR A 166 1.66 -9.34 -19.88
N GLY A 167 2.67 -9.80 -20.62
CA GLY A 167 2.66 -9.83 -22.07
C GLY A 167 3.72 -10.75 -22.64
N LYS A 168 4.04 -10.54 -23.92
CA LYS A 168 5.01 -11.40 -24.61
C LYS A 168 6.42 -11.27 -24.05
N GLU A 169 6.91 -10.07 -23.78
CA GLU A 169 8.31 -9.82 -23.40
C GLU A 169 8.57 -9.90 -21.90
N TYR A 170 7.56 -9.54 -21.09
CA TYR A 170 7.72 -9.46 -19.64
C TYR A 170 6.41 -9.76 -18.90
N SER A 171 6.57 -10.03 -17.62
CA SER A 171 5.53 -10.18 -16.61
C SER A 171 6.01 -9.53 -15.33
N VAL A 172 5.19 -8.63 -14.78
CA VAL A 172 5.53 -7.84 -13.59
C VAL A 172 4.36 -7.76 -12.63
N VAL A 173 4.69 -7.63 -11.36
CA VAL A 173 3.76 -7.31 -10.27
C VAL A 173 4.06 -5.90 -9.79
N LEU A 174 3.02 -5.08 -9.72
CA LEU A 174 3.09 -3.68 -9.32
C LEU A 174 2.35 -3.53 -8.00
N ASP A 175 3.12 -3.50 -6.91
CA ASP A 175 2.65 -3.27 -5.55
C ASP A 175 3.06 -1.85 -5.15
N LEU A 176 2.12 -1.04 -4.64
CA LEU A 176 2.39 0.31 -4.14
C LEU A 176 2.27 0.39 -2.61
N ASP A 177 1.74 -0.65 -1.98
CA ASP A 177 1.33 -0.70 -0.60
C ASP A 177 1.77 -1.96 0.16
N ASP A 178 2.94 -2.51 -0.19
CA ASP A 178 3.60 -3.59 0.55
C ASP A 178 3.61 -3.33 2.08
N PHE A 179 3.10 -4.30 2.86
CA PHE A 179 3.01 -4.21 4.33
C PHE A 179 4.27 -4.67 5.05
N ASN A 180 5.18 -5.33 4.33
CA ASN A 180 6.43 -5.87 4.88
C ASN A 180 7.58 -4.88 4.80
N SER A 181 7.42 -3.82 4.01
CA SER A 181 8.40 -2.74 3.87
C SER A 181 7.74 -1.36 4.00
N ILE A 182 8.53 -0.29 3.89
CA ILE A 182 7.98 1.05 3.75
C ILE A 182 7.33 1.13 2.37
N LYS A 183 6.02 1.41 2.32
CA LYS A 183 5.25 1.46 1.07
C LYS A 183 5.81 2.46 0.09
N ASP A 184 5.65 2.19 -1.20
CA ASP A 184 6.00 3.18 -2.22
C ASP A 184 5.07 4.40 -2.20
N LEU A 185 3.84 4.25 -1.70
CA LEU A 185 2.98 5.38 -1.28
C LEU A 185 3.69 6.38 -0.34
N THR A 186 4.66 5.91 0.46
CA THR A 186 5.48 6.72 1.37
C THR A 186 6.83 7.06 0.72
N ARG A 187 7.51 6.08 0.12
CA ARG A 187 8.85 6.27 -0.48
C ARG A 187 8.85 7.33 -1.57
N VAL A 188 7.84 7.35 -2.44
CA VAL A 188 7.74 8.36 -3.51
C VAL A 188 7.55 9.77 -2.93
N LYS A 189 6.75 9.94 -1.86
CA LYS A 189 6.57 11.24 -1.18
C LYS A 189 7.88 11.74 -0.52
N LEU A 190 8.74 10.82 -0.10
CA LEU A 190 10.06 11.11 0.46
C LEU A 190 11.15 11.26 -0.62
N GLY A 191 10.83 11.06 -1.91
CA GLY A 191 11.82 11.10 -2.99
C GLY A 191 12.77 9.90 -3.04
N LEU A 192 12.39 8.77 -2.42
CA LEU A 192 13.21 7.56 -2.32
C LEU A 192 12.97 6.60 -3.50
N THR A 193 13.92 5.69 -3.69
CA THR A 193 13.87 4.58 -4.67
C THR A 193 12.61 3.74 -4.46
N ILE A 194 11.80 3.46 -5.49
CA ILE A 194 10.65 2.55 -5.35
C ILE A 194 11.09 1.08 -5.29
N LYS A 195 10.34 0.25 -4.56
CA LYS A 195 10.68 -1.16 -4.29
C LYS A 195 9.55 -2.16 -4.52
N GLY A 196 8.31 -1.72 -4.69
CA GLY A 196 7.14 -2.57 -4.82
C GLY A 196 6.91 -3.13 -6.22
N ILE A 197 7.82 -2.89 -7.17
CA ILE A 197 7.76 -3.50 -8.50
C ILE A 197 8.61 -4.77 -8.52
N LYS A 198 7.96 -5.92 -8.73
CA LYS A 198 8.62 -7.21 -8.88
C LYS A 198 8.53 -7.70 -10.31
N ILE A 199 9.67 -7.95 -10.92
CA ILE A 199 9.77 -8.51 -12.27
C ILE A 199 9.80 -10.03 -12.16
N LEU A 200 8.78 -10.70 -12.70
CA LEU A 200 8.71 -12.17 -12.73
C LEU A 200 9.47 -12.71 -13.94
N ARG A 201 9.33 -12.02 -15.08
CA ARG A 201 10.02 -12.30 -16.34
C ARG A 201 10.24 -11.00 -17.09
N ASP A 202 11.41 -10.82 -17.69
CA ASP A 202 11.70 -9.71 -18.60
C ASP A 202 12.81 -10.13 -19.56
N GLU A 203 12.43 -10.74 -20.68
CA GLU A 203 13.35 -11.34 -21.64
C GLU A 203 14.22 -10.29 -22.35
N THR A 204 13.72 -9.06 -22.47
CA THR A 204 14.40 -7.96 -23.17
C THR A 204 15.05 -6.97 -22.21
N GLY A 205 14.80 -7.08 -20.90
CA GLY A 205 15.25 -6.13 -19.88
C GLY A 205 14.54 -4.77 -19.98
N LYS A 206 13.43 -4.70 -20.72
CA LYS A 206 12.77 -3.45 -21.10
C LYS A 206 12.10 -2.79 -19.90
N PHE A 207 11.39 -3.57 -19.09
CA PHE A 207 10.72 -3.05 -17.90
C PHE A 207 11.72 -2.75 -16.79
N GLN A 208 12.72 -3.63 -16.60
CA GLN A 208 13.80 -3.39 -15.64
C GLN A 208 14.54 -2.08 -15.94
N LYS A 209 14.80 -1.78 -17.21
CA LYS A 209 15.41 -0.51 -17.61
C LYS A 209 14.53 0.69 -17.22
N ALA A 210 13.22 0.63 -17.49
CA ALA A 210 12.30 1.72 -17.12
C ALA A 210 12.28 1.95 -15.60
N VAL A 211 12.25 0.89 -14.79
CA VAL A 211 12.33 1.00 -13.32
C VAL A 211 13.67 1.60 -12.87
N ASN A 212 14.78 1.17 -13.47
CA ASN A 212 16.11 1.72 -13.17
C ASN A 212 16.20 3.21 -13.51
N ASP A 213 15.67 3.61 -14.67
CA ASP A 213 15.64 5.00 -15.11
C ASP A 213 14.73 5.84 -14.18
N PHE A 214 13.59 5.32 -13.76
CA PHE A 214 12.69 5.96 -12.79
C PHE A 214 13.33 6.15 -11.41
N ASN A 215 14.18 5.22 -10.99
CA ASN A 215 14.90 5.28 -9.72
C ASN A 215 16.23 6.05 -9.79
N LYS A 216 16.64 6.48 -10.97
CA LYS A 216 17.92 7.16 -11.17
C LYS A 216 18.02 8.43 -10.32
N GLY A 217 19.07 8.50 -9.50
CA GLY A 217 19.35 9.64 -8.63
C GLY A 217 18.53 9.67 -7.34
N LYS A 218 17.61 8.72 -7.12
CA LYS A 218 16.92 8.55 -5.84
C LYS A 218 17.78 7.76 -4.87
N LYS A 219 17.58 8.03 -3.57
CA LYS A 219 18.30 7.36 -2.49
C LYS A 219 17.44 6.25 -1.90
N GLU A 220 18.10 5.31 -1.22
CA GLU A 220 17.42 4.28 -0.43
C GLU A 220 16.85 4.83 0.88
N GLU A 221 17.52 5.86 1.40
CA GLU A 221 17.26 6.49 2.70
C GLU A 221 17.45 8.01 2.60
N LEU A 222 16.79 8.76 3.48
CA LEU A 222 16.99 10.22 3.58
C LEU A 222 18.41 10.53 4.09
N GLU A 223 19.12 11.45 3.42
CA GLU A 223 20.51 11.78 3.74
C GLU A 223 20.67 12.26 5.19
N GLU A 224 19.75 13.09 5.68
CA GLU A 224 19.76 13.60 7.05
C GLU A 224 19.65 12.48 8.10
N LEU A 225 19.00 11.36 7.72
CA LEU A 225 18.82 10.20 8.60
C LEU A 225 20.00 9.24 8.53
N GLU A 226 20.66 9.11 7.38
CA GLU A 226 21.93 8.40 7.27
C GLU A 226 23.01 9.05 8.15
N GLU A 227 23.07 10.39 8.18
CA GLU A 227 24.00 11.14 9.04
C GLU A 227 23.62 11.05 10.52
N ALA A 228 22.34 11.25 10.85
CA ALA A 228 21.86 11.15 12.23
C ALA A 228 22.04 9.75 12.83
N ARG A 229 21.95 8.70 12.01
CA ARG A 229 22.21 7.32 12.44
C ARG A 229 23.66 7.11 12.87
N LYS A 230 24.62 7.86 12.31
CA LYS A 230 26.05 7.77 12.70
C LYS A 230 26.38 8.59 13.94
N ASN A 231 25.69 9.71 14.12
CA ASN A 231 26.07 10.72 15.11
C ASN A 231 25.17 10.73 16.36
N ILE A 232 23.85 10.60 16.19
CA ILE A 232 22.86 10.73 17.29
C ILE A 232 22.54 9.36 17.88
N LYS A 233 22.30 8.37 17.02
CA LYS A 233 21.90 7.01 17.45
C LYS A 233 22.92 6.38 18.40
N SER A 234 24.21 6.59 18.17
CA SER A 234 25.29 6.07 19.02
C SER A 234 25.30 6.65 20.43
N GLU A 235 24.71 7.83 20.62
CA GLU A 235 24.67 8.51 21.93
C GLU A 235 23.34 8.26 22.63
N ASN A 236 22.22 8.41 21.93
CA ASN A 236 20.89 8.26 22.50
C ASN A 236 19.85 7.86 21.44
N LEU A 237 19.34 6.64 21.56
CA LEU A 237 18.40 6.07 20.61
C LEU A 237 17.03 6.80 20.60
N ILE A 238 16.56 7.25 21.76
CA ILE A 238 15.27 7.95 21.87
C ILE A 238 15.36 9.35 21.24
N GLU A 239 16.48 10.06 21.42
CA GLU A 239 16.72 11.32 20.73
C GLU A 239 16.86 11.13 19.22
N TYR A 240 17.49 10.03 18.77
CA TYR A 240 17.48 9.65 17.36
C TYR A 240 16.06 9.44 16.82
N PHE A 241 15.20 8.70 17.54
CA PHE A 241 13.79 8.52 17.11
C PHE A 241 13.01 9.83 17.04
N LYS A 242 13.21 10.74 18.00
CA LYS A 242 12.62 12.09 17.94
C LYS A 242 13.12 12.86 16.72
N TYR A 243 14.42 12.79 16.42
CA TYR A 243 14.99 13.43 15.25
C TYR A 243 14.43 12.87 13.94
N VAL A 244 14.27 11.54 13.83
CA VAL A 244 13.63 10.91 12.65
C VAL A 244 12.23 11.50 12.44
N ILE A 245 11.39 11.54 13.48
CA ILE A 245 10.04 12.10 13.39
C ILE A 245 10.08 13.58 12.96
N GLN A 246 11.01 14.37 13.51
CA GLN A 246 11.19 15.77 13.11
C GLN A 246 11.55 15.93 11.64
N VAL A 247 12.42 15.08 11.10
CA VAL A 247 12.76 15.08 9.67
C VAL A 247 11.54 14.71 8.85
N LEU A 248 10.85 13.62 9.16
CA LEU A 248 9.65 13.17 8.44
C LEU A 248 8.55 14.24 8.42
N ASN A 249 8.39 15.00 9.51
CA ASN A 249 7.44 16.11 9.59
C ASN A 249 7.71 17.23 8.56
N LYS A 250 8.96 17.41 8.10
CA LYS A 250 9.31 18.38 7.05
C LYS A 250 8.83 17.94 5.66
N TYR A 251 8.68 16.63 5.44
CA TYR A 251 8.20 16.07 4.17
C TYR A 251 6.67 15.97 4.10
N ASN A 252 5.95 16.46 5.12
CA ASN A 252 4.50 16.46 5.20
C ASN A 252 3.85 15.08 4.90
N ILE A 253 4.51 14.00 5.31
CA ILE A 253 3.95 12.66 5.16
C ILE A 253 2.77 12.45 6.11
N ASP A 254 1.81 11.63 5.72
CA ASP A 254 0.63 11.31 6.51
C ASP A 254 0.95 10.40 7.71
N ALA A 255 -0.02 10.22 8.61
CA ALA A 255 0.15 9.41 9.83
C ALA A 255 0.56 7.96 9.53
N GLN A 256 0.07 7.40 8.44
CA GLN A 256 0.40 6.06 8.01
C GLN A 256 1.85 5.97 7.49
N GLY A 257 2.31 6.99 6.75
CA GLY A 257 3.73 7.12 6.39
C GLY A 257 4.66 7.21 7.60
N ILE A 258 4.29 8.00 8.62
CA ILE A 258 5.05 8.07 9.89
C ILE A 258 5.08 6.70 10.58
N PHE A 259 3.95 6.01 10.66
CA PHE A 259 3.85 4.68 11.28
C PHE A 259 4.82 3.70 10.63
N GLU A 260 4.79 3.57 9.31
CA GLU A 260 5.59 2.57 8.58
C GLU A 260 7.07 2.84 8.70
N TYR A 261 7.46 4.10 8.54
CA TYR A 261 8.85 4.51 8.60
C TYR A 261 9.39 4.30 10.03
N MET A 262 8.67 4.77 11.04
CA MET A 262 9.10 4.58 12.43
C MET A 262 9.09 3.12 12.87
N ARG A 263 8.14 2.32 12.39
CA ARG A 263 8.13 0.87 12.62
C ARG A 263 9.43 0.24 12.11
N ALA A 264 9.80 0.52 10.85
CA ALA A 264 11.03 -0.02 10.26
C ALA A 264 12.28 0.41 11.05
N VAL A 265 12.34 1.68 11.49
CA VAL A 265 13.45 2.20 12.30
C VAL A 265 13.51 1.53 13.67
N VAL A 266 12.40 1.37 14.38
CA VAL A 266 12.36 0.78 15.73
C VAL A 266 12.64 -0.72 15.69
N GLU A 267 12.05 -1.45 14.73
CA GLU A 267 12.25 -2.90 14.57
C GLU A 267 13.71 -3.25 14.19
N THR A 268 14.43 -2.34 13.50
CA THR A 268 15.87 -2.51 13.20
C THR A 268 16.74 -2.55 14.47
N GLU A 269 16.23 -2.01 15.58
CA GLU A 269 16.90 -2.05 16.89
C GLU A 269 16.50 -3.26 17.73
N GLU A 270 15.80 -4.24 17.13
CA GLU A 270 15.28 -5.44 17.81
C GLU A 270 14.32 -5.10 18.97
N ILE A 271 13.73 -3.91 18.95
CA ILE A 271 12.75 -3.47 19.92
C ILE A 271 11.38 -4.02 19.51
N GLU A 272 10.79 -4.83 20.38
CA GLU A 272 9.42 -5.30 20.21
C GLU A 272 8.43 -4.12 20.30
N ILE A 273 7.54 -4.06 19.31
CA ILE A 273 6.51 -3.03 19.23
C ILE A 273 5.12 -3.61 19.46
N GLU A 274 4.29 -2.83 20.12
CA GLU A 274 2.85 -3.03 20.21
C GLU A 274 2.14 -1.99 19.33
N LYS A 275 1.21 -2.46 18.49
CA LYS A 275 0.39 -1.61 17.63
C LYS A 275 -0.85 -1.17 18.41
N ILE A 276 -1.03 0.13 18.59
CA ILE A 276 -2.19 0.70 19.27
C ILE A 276 -2.95 1.60 18.29
N TRP A 277 -4.27 1.52 18.26
CA TRP A 277 -5.10 2.40 17.43
C TRP A 277 -5.45 3.67 18.18
N LYS A 278 -5.38 4.83 17.53
CA LYS A 278 -5.78 6.12 18.10
C LYS A 278 -6.85 6.78 17.23
N GLU A 279 -7.95 7.21 17.83
CA GLU A 279 -8.98 7.97 17.11
C GLU A 279 -8.45 9.34 16.67
N ASP A 280 -8.59 9.67 15.39
CA ASP A 280 -8.30 11.00 14.85
C ASP A 280 -9.51 11.91 14.99
N LYS A 281 -9.55 12.65 16.10
CA LYS A 281 -10.64 13.59 16.40
C LYS A 281 -10.69 14.81 15.47
N ASN A 282 -9.63 15.05 14.69
CA ASN A 282 -9.57 16.14 13.72
C ASN A 282 -10.04 15.70 12.32
N ALA A 283 -10.24 14.40 12.11
CA ALA A 283 -10.77 13.89 10.85
C ALA A 283 -12.25 14.27 10.68
N SER A 284 -12.65 14.52 9.44
CA SER A 284 -14.05 14.80 9.06
C SER A 284 -14.99 13.61 9.31
N GLU A 285 -14.42 12.42 9.45
CA GLU A 285 -15.10 11.16 9.70
C GLU A 285 -14.41 10.42 10.85
N ARG A 286 -15.14 9.51 11.50
CA ARG A 286 -14.56 8.69 12.56
C ARG A 286 -13.47 7.79 11.96
N ARG A 287 -12.22 8.04 12.35
CA ARG A 287 -11.03 7.39 11.82
C ARG A 287 -10.10 6.96 12.93
N TYR A 288 -9.40 5.87 12.73
CA TYR A 288 -8.30 5.43 13.58
C TYR A 288 -7.00 5.36 12.80
N GLU A 289 -5.94 5.86 13.42
CA GLU A 289 -4.58 5.75 12.90
C GLU A 289 -3.76 4.85 13.84
N ARG A 290 -2.76 4.17 13.27
CA ARG A 290 -1.91 3.25 14.05
C ARG A 290 -0.78 4.03 14.70
N CYS A 291 -0.59 3.83 16.00
CA CYS A 291 0.53 4.30 16.80
C CYS A 291 1.45 3.13 17.18
N ILE A 292 2.68 3.44 17.55
CA ILE A 292 3.67 2.45 17.99
C ILE A 292 3.92 2.65 19.46
N TYR A 293 3.68 1.62 20.26
CA TYR A 293 4.00 1.59 21.67
C TYR A 293 5.12 0.59 21.92
N PHE A 294 6.13 0.94 22.71
CA PHE A 294 7.26 0.05 22.98
C PHE A 294 7.90 0.33 24.34
N LYS A 295 8.71 -0.61 24.79
CA LYS A 295 9.53 -0.50 26.01
C LYS A 295 11.00 -0.37 25.63
N TYR A 296 11.70 0.53 26.29
CA TYR A 296 13.13 0.69 26.13
C TYR A 296 13.75 1.23 27.42
N GLU A 297 14.82 0.59 27.90
CA GLU A 297 15.55 0.97 29.12
C GLU A 297 14.64 1.23 30.34
N GLY A 298 13.68 0.33 30.59
CA GLY A 298 12.75 0.42 31.72
C GLY A 298 11.65 1.48 31.57
N ASN A 299 11.66 2.28 30.51
CA ASN A 299 10.65 3.27 30.18
C ASN A 299 9.70 2.75 29.09
N THR A 300 8.54 3.40 28.98
CA THR A 300 7.54 3.11 27.95
C THR A 300 7.32 4.33 27.08
N TYR A 301 7.25 4.11 25.78
CA TYR A 301 7.17 5.17 24.79
C TYR A 301 6.00 4.94 23.84
N LEU A 302 5.38 6.03 23.42
CA LEU A 302 4.36 6.08 22.38
C LEU A 302 4.85 7.00 21.25
N ILE A 303 4.98 6.45 20.05
CA ILE A 303 5.06 7.23 18.81
C ILE A 303 3.62 7.45 18.35
N ASP A 304 3.16 8.67 18.55
CA ASP A 304 1.85 9.16 18.19
C ASP A 304 1.89 9.66 16.74
N THR A 305 1.29 8.92 15.82
CA THR A 305 1.41 9.19 14.39
C THR A 305 0.47 10.27 13.88
N ILE A 306 -0.59 10.56 14.64
CA ILE A 306 -1.50 11.68 14.37
C ILE A 306 -0.82 12.99 14.76
N GLU A 307 -0.28 13.03 15.98
CA GLU A 307 0.44 14.21 16.48
C GLU A 307 1.88 14.29 15.97
N LYS A 308 2.34 13.22 15.31
CA LYS A 308 3.69 13.03 14.78
C LYS A 308 4.76 13.38 15.83
N SER A 309 4.69 12.71 16.96
CA SER A 309 5.55 12.94 18.12
C SER A 309 5.88 11.65 18.87
N LEU A 310 6.95 11.68 19.68
CA LEU A 310 7.31 10.61 20.60
C LEU A 310 7.12 11.10 22.04
N LYS A 311 6.42 10.31 22.85
CA LYS A 311 6.09 10.61 24.25
C LYS A 311 6.56 9.48 25.16
N ASN A 312 7.13 9.81 26.32
CA ASN A 312 7.29 8.85 27.41
C ASN A 312 5.97 8.82 28.20
N ILE A 313 5.27 7.69 28.14
CA ILE A 313 3.93 7.53 28.72
C ILE A 313 3.71 6.08 29.10
N SER A 314 3.10 5.82 30.26
CA SER A 314 2.72 4.46 30.62
C SER A 314 1.39 4.09 29.97
N LYS A 315 1.24 2.79 29.69
CA LYS A 315 0.00 2.24 29.13
C LYS A 315 -1.25 2.58 29.94
N LYS A 316 -1.13 2.68 31.28
CA LYS A 316 -2.26 2.99 32.17
C LYS A 316 -2.75 4.42 32.03
N ASP A 317 -1.91 5.30 31.49
CA ASP A 317 -2.21 6.72 31.31
C ASP A 317 -2.80 7.01 29.92
N LEU A 318 -2.90 6.00 29.05
CA LEU A 318 -3.60 6.10 27.77
C LEU A 318 -5.11 6.12 28.03
N ASP A 319 -5.81 7.12 27.49
CA ASP A 319 -7.27 7.17 27.55
C ASP A 319 -7.87 6.02 26.72
N PRO A 320 -8.53 5.02 27.33
CA PRO A 320 -9.07 3.86 26.62
C PRO A 320 -10.24 4.22 25.69
N LYS A 321 -10.77 5.45 25.76
CA LYS A 321 -11.77 5.94 24.80
C LYS A 321 -11.15 6.42 23.50
N ILE A 322 -9.88 6.81 23.54
CA ILE A 322 -9.14 7.37 22.39
C ILE A 322 -8.20 6.30 21.81
N PHE A 323 -7.56 5.54 22.70
CA PHE A 323 -6.64 4.47 22.35
C PHE A 323 -7.34 3.12 22.45
N ILE A 324 -7.36 2.39 21.35
CA ILE A 324 -8.00 1.08 21.25
C ILE A 324 -6.91 0.03 21.04
N GLU A 325 -6.85 -0.91 21.97
CA GLU A 325 -6.04 -2.12 21.88
C GLU A 325 -6.87 -3.23 21.26
N ASN A 326 -6.28 -3.96 20.30
CA ASN A 326 -6.90 -5.15 19.72
C ASN A 326 -8.41 -4.97 19.40
N PRO A 327 -8.76 -4.10 18.43
CA PRO A 327 -10.16 -3.87 18.11
C PRO A 327 -10.83 -5.21 17.78
N GLU A 328 -11.79 -5.61 18.61
CA GLU A 328 -12.68 -6.71 18.28
C GLU A 328 -13.60 -6.29 17.13
N GLU A 329 -14.20 -7.26 16.42
CA GLU A 329 -15.19 -7.03 15.36
C GLU A 329 -16.40 -6.26 15.88
N ASN A 330 -16.24 -4.95 16.01
CA ASN A 330 -17.33 -4.05 16.26
C ASN A 330 -17.64 -3.43 14.91
N GLN A 331 -18.80 -3.81 14.36
CA GLN A 331 -19.47 -3.02 13.35
C GLN A 331 -19.80 -1.64 13.95
N TYR A 332 -18.83 -0.75 14.01
CA TYR A 332 -19.13 0.65 14.20
C TYR A 332 -19.73 1.17 12.90
N LYS A 333 -20.67 2.12 13.03
CA LYS A 333 -21.09 2.94 11.89
C LYS A 333 -19.87 3.76 11.43
N TYR A 334 -19.08 3.17 10.55
CA TYR A 334 -18.08 3.88 9.78
C TYR A 334 -18.81 4.66 8.70
N TYR A 335 -18.65 5.97 8.72
CA TYR A 335 -19.19 6.86 7.71
C TYR A 335 -18.06 7.21 6.75
N GLY A 336 -17.59 6.21 5.99
CA GLY A 336 -16.43 6.35 5.11
C GLY A 336 -16.42 5.31 3.99
N GLY A 337 -17.59 5.09 3.40
CA GLY A 337 -17.59 5.15 1.94
C GLY A 337 -16.66 6.26 1.52
#